data_AF-A0A9W9YKQ8-F1
#
_entry.id   AF-A0A9W9YKQ8-F1
#
_cell.length_a   1.000
_cell.length_b   1.000
_cell.length_c   1.000
_cell.angle_alpha   90.00
_cell.angle_beta   90.00
_cell.angle_gamma   90.00
#
_symmetry.space_group_name_H-M   'P 1'
#
loop_
_entity.id
_entity.type
_entity.pdbx_description
1 polymer ?
#
loop_
_entity_poly.entity_id
_entity_poly.type
_entity_poly.pdbx_seq_one_letter_code
_entity_poly.pdbx_strand_id
1 'polypeptide(L)'
;MGKTKAKKRSTFRYRPTGLPSVKEAQTDAQESASVDVKTLPLVEKLTSVIATERECACAGLANLVFDRGAIPALLQQDVVRRLAPLLIDDNRGIQEGAAGTLRNLSLGGGPEVCIKMVEQDVMTPLTTFVRQSLDALGTIIESPGNPEFKRQSTSLAIQAVSLLWNLCESSDVAVGIFNRQGLLPCLVSSLKTDIYPTTVAIPAAQCLHTVTEDNASAAQLLCGSSDLMKTLEKSLMADGTTSDMLLLKVLTAGVLYNIRYTIPACSFNELLQAVVKVLAQVLDVDCFDVISKLLPEPTKIEDVQMLLNAQQLALEILSNMCCPDGKLQISSFSKMNI
;
A
#
# COMPACT_ATOMS: atom_id res chain seq x y z
N MET A 1 23.07 9.93 -43.59
CA MET A 1 24.17 9.85 -42.59
C MET A 1 23.95 10.94 -41.54
N GLY A 2 22.99 10.73 -40.63
CA GLY A 2 22.59 11.73 -39.63
C GLY A 2 23.50 11.68 -38.41
N LYS A 3 24.08 12.82 -38.02
CA LYS A 3 24.92 12.96 -36.84
C LYS A 3 24.04 12.99 -35.58
N THR A 4 24.10 11.92 -34.79
CA THR A 4 23.43 11.79 -33.50
C THR A 4 24.00 12.81 -32.51
N LYS A 5 23.15 13.70 -31.97
CA LYS A 5 23.55 14.64 -30.91
C LYS A 5 23.63 13.89 -29.58
N ALA A 6 24.81 13.90 -28.96
CA ALA A 6 25.06 13.30 -27.65
C ALA A 6 24.29 14.03 -26.53
N LYS A 7 23.66 13.26 -25.63
CA LYS A 7 23.05 13.77 -24.39
C LYS A 7 24.14 14.39 -23.50
N LYS A 8 24.04 15.69 -23.20
CA LYS A 8 24.90 16.35 -22.21
C LYS A 8 24.57 15.83 -20.81
N ARG A 9 25.58 15.27 -20.12
CA ARG A 9 25.54 14.95 -18.69
C ARG A 9 25.23 16.22 -17.89
N SER A 10 24.23 16.13 -17.01
CA SER A 10 23.91 17.19 -16.03
C SER A 10 25.15 17.42 -15.16
N THR A 11 25.68 18.64 -15.18
CA THR A 11 26.78 19.04 -14.32
C THR A 11 26.16 19.50 -13.01
N PHE A 12 26.52 18.86 -11.90
CA PHE A 12 26.15 19.28 -10.56
C PHE A 12 26.84 20.62 -10.27
N ARG A 13 26.20 21.72 -10.65
CA ARG A 13 26.69 23.07 -10.35
C ARG A 13 26.34 23.38 -8.90
N TYR A 14 27.36 23.66 -8.11
CA TYR A 14 27.23 24.20 -6.76
C TYR A 14 26.36 25.46 -6.81
N ARG A 15 25.20 25.43 -6.14
CA ARG A 15 24.21 26.53 -6.08
C ARG A 15 24.38 27.28 -4.75
N PRO A 16 25.02 28.46 -4.71
CA PRO A 16 25.26 29.19 -3.46
C PRO A 16 23.98 29.77 -2.82
N THR A 17 22.92 29.98 -3.61
CA THR A 17 21.66 30.60 -3.15
C THR A 17 20.47 29.64 -3.13
N GLY A 18 20.61 28.40 -3.61
CA GLY A 18 19.51 27.43 -3.71
C GLY A 18 18.39 27.77 -4.71
N LEU A 19 18.35 28.99 -5.24
CA LEU A 19 17.28 29.47 -6.12
C LEU A 19 17.43 28.93 -7.56
N PRO A 20 16.32 28.57 -8.24
CA PRO A 20 16.33 28.16 -9.64
C PRO A 20 16.75 29.32 -10.55
N SER A 21 17.40 28.99 -11.67
CA SER A 21 17.73 29.99 -12.69
C SER A 21 16.46 30.55 -13.33
N VAL A 22 16.49 31.79 -13.82
CA VAL A 22 15.35 32.41 -14.54
C VAL A 22 14.86 31.51 -15.69
N LYS A 23 15.76 30.80 -16.37
CA LYS A 23 15.38 29.84 -17.42
C LYS A 23 14.66 28.61 -16.87
N GLU A 24 15.09 28.10 -15.72
CA GLU A 24 14.45 26.95 -15.07
C GLU A 24 13.06 27.34 -14.59
N ALA A 25 12.93 28.50 -13.92
CA ALA A 25 11.65 29.04 -13.47
C ALA A 25 10.66 29.30 -14.63
N GLN A 26 11.15 29.81 -15.78
CA GLN A 26 10.31 29.98 -16.98
C GLN A 26 9.85 28.64 -17.57
N THR A 27 10.72 27.63 -17.56
CA THR A 27 10.37 26.30 -18.09
C THR A 27 9.34 25.62 -17.18
N ASP A 28 9.53 25.69 -15.87
CA ASP A 28 8.59 25.13 -14.87
C ASP A 28 7.24 25.87 -14.88
N ALA A 29 7.23 27.20 -15.09
CA ALA A 29 6.00 27.98 -15.23
C ALA A 29 5.23 27.64 -16.52
N GLN A 30 5.94 27.43 -17.63
CA GLN A 30 5.30 27.06 -18.89
C GLN A 30 4.78 25.61 -18.87
N GLU A 31 5.48 24.70 -18.19
CA GLU A 31 5.03 23.33 -17.98
C GLU A 31 3.82 23.26 -17.04
N SER A 32 3.84 23.93 -15.89
CA SER A 32 2.69 23.98 -14.97
C SER A 32 1.42 24.52 -15.64
N ALA A 33 1.52 25.61 -16.40
CA ALA A 33 0.40 26.14 -17.18
C ALA A 33 -0.14 25.12 -18.21
N SER A 34 0.74 24.32 -18.83
CA SER A 34 0.32 23.29 -19.79
C SER A 34 -0.42 22.12 -19.13
N VAL A 35 -0.07 21.81 -17.88
CA VAL A 35 -0.70 20.75 -17.09
C VAL A 35 -2.06 21.22 -16.59
N ASP A 36 -2.16 22.45 -16.07
CA ASP A 36 -3.43 23.04 -15.62
C ASP A 36 -4.49 23.04 -16.73
N VAL A 37 -4.08 23.37 -17.96
CA VAL A 37 -4.97 23.32 -19.15
C VAL A 37 -5.54 21.92 -19.40
N LYS A 38 -4.81 20.86 -19.04
CA LYS A 38 -5.27 19.48 -19.21
C LYS A 38 -6.11 18.99 -18.03
N THR A 39 -5.73 19.33 -16.81
CA THR A 39 -6.35 18.78 -15.59
C THR A 39 -7.65 19.51 -15.23
N LEU A 40 -7.70 20.83 -15.38
CA LEU A 40 -8.83 21.64 -14.94
C LEU A 40 -10.18 21.22 -15.58
N PRO A 41 -10.29 20.98 -16.89
CA PRO A 41 -11.56 20.56 -17.49
C PRO A 41 -12.05 19.20 -16.97
N LEU A 42 -11.14 18.31 -16.57
CA LEU A 42 -11.51 17.02 -15.99
C LEU A 42 -11.96 17.19 -14.54
N VAL A 43 -11.27 18.02 -13.76
CA VAL A 43 -11.65 18.32 -12.37
C VAL A 43 -13.04 18.97 -12.30
N GLU A 44 -13.39 19.84 -13.24
CA GLU A 44 -14.73 20.43 -13.35
C GLU A 44 -15.80 19.37 -13.66
N LYS A 45 -15.51 18.44 -14.58
CA LYS A 45 -16.42 17.34 -14.97
C LYS A 45 -16.71 16.34 -13.85
N LEU A 46 -15.88 16.26 -12.81
CA LEU A 46 -16.16 15.42 -11.63
C LEU A 46 -17.48 15.79 -10.93
N THR A 47 -17.91 17.05 -11.09
CA THR A 47 -19.18 17.55 -10.51
C THR A 47 -20.35 17.56 -11.51
N SER A 48 -20.17 16.97 -12.69
CA SER A 48 -21.24 16.90 -13.69
C SER A 48 -22.43 16.07 -13.18
N VAL A 49 -23.64 16.51 -13.54
CA VAL A 49 -24.87 15.72 -13.32
C VAL A 49 -24.89 14.43 -14.17
N ILE A 50 -24.10 14.39 -15.25
CA ILE A 50 -24.04 13.26 -16.18
C ILE A 50 -23.01 12.25 -15.68
N ALA A 51 -23.47 11.06 -15.30
CA ALA A 51 -22.62 10.00 -14.75
C ALA A 51 -21.46 9.61 -15.68
N THR A 52 -21.70 9.51 -16.98
CA THR A 52 -20.67 9.15 -17.97
C THR A 52 -19.57 10.22 -18.09
N GLU A 53 -19.89 11.49 -17.85
CA GLU A 53 -18.88 12.56 -17.82
C GLU A 53 -18.01 12.47 -16.57
N ARG A 54 -18.61 12.16 -15.41
CA ARG A 54 -17.87 11.93 -14.16
C ARG A 54 -16.94 10.73 -14.28
N GLU A 55 -17.43 9.62 -14.83
CA GLU A 55 -16.66 8.40 -15.07
C GLU A 55 -15.48 8.65 -16.01
N CYS A 56 -15.74 9.32 -17.14
CA CYS A 56 -14.69 9.70 -18.09
C CYS A 56 -13.64 10.64 -17.47
N ALA A 57 -14.08 11.59 -16.63
CA ALA A 57 -13.19 12.48 -15.92
C ALA A 57 -12.29 11.72 -14.94
N CYS A 58 -12.85 10.80 -14.15
CA CYS A 58 -12.07 9.96 -13.24
C CYS A 58 -11.04 9.12 -13.99
N ALA A 59 -11.44 8.45 -15.08
CA ALA A 59 -10.52 7.67 -15.91
C ALA A 59 -9.42 8.55 -16.55
N GLY A 60 -9.75 9.75 -17.01
CA GLY A 60 -8.79 10.71 -17.54
C GLY A 60 -7.76 11.15 -16.49
N LEU A 61 -8.22 11.45 -15.28
CA LEU A 61 -7.34 11.85 -14.17
C LEU A 61 -6.43 10.72 -13.70
N ALA A 62 -6.94 9.49 -13.62
CA ALA A 62 -6.15 8.31 -13.24
C ALA A 62 -4.92 8.11 -14.15
N ASN A 63 -5.05 8.45 -15.43
CA ASN A 63 -3.96 8.38 -16.42
C ASN A 63 -3.01 9.58 -16.33
N LEU A 64 -3.53 10.78 -16.08
CA LEU A 64 -2.72 12.02 -16.05
C LEU A 64 -1.92 12.21 -14.77
N VAL A 65 -2.29 11.55 -13.67
CA VAL A 65 -1.68 11.77 -12.35
C VAL A 65 -0.16 11.55 -12.32
N PHE A 66 0.38 10.71 -13.22
CA PHE A 66 1.81 10.45 -13.34
C PHE A 66 2.54 11.38 -14.32
N ASP A 67 1.82 12.28 -15.01
CA ASP A 67 2.45 13.30 -15.83
C ASP A 67 3.26 14.26 -14.94
N ARG A 68 4.41 14.71 -15.46
CA ARG A 68 5.27 15.65 -14.74
C ARG A 68 4.49 16.91 -14.39
N GLY A 69 4.40 17.23 -13.10
CA GLY A 69 3.69 18.41 -12.59
C GLY A 69 2.18 18.23 -12.36
N ALA A 70 1.59 17.07 -12.69
CA ALA A 70 0.16 16.82 -12.51
C ALA A 70 -0.27 16.84 -11.05
N ILE A 71 0.46 16.16 -10.16
CA ILE A 71 0.08 16.07 -8.75
C ILE A 71 0.01 17.45 -8.06
N PRO A 72 1.03 18.34 -8.16
CA PRO A 72 0.91 19.70 -7.64
C PRO A 72 -0.29 20.48 -8.18
N ALA A 73 -0.53 20.42 -9.50
CA ALA A 73 -1.66 21.10 -10.14
C ALA A 73 -3.01 20.58 -9.62
N LEU A 74 -3.19 19.26 -9.57
CA LEU A 74 -4.42 18.62 -9.09
C LEU A 74 -4.70 18.96 -7.61
N LEU A 75 -3.66 19.04 -6.78
CA LEU A 75 -3.79 19.43 -5.37
C LEU A 75 -4.09 20.93 -5.19
N GLN A 76 -3.74 21.78 -6.14
CA GLN A 76 -4.16 23.19 -6.15
C GLN A 76 -5.62 23.34 -6.60
N GLN A 77 -6.12 22.40 -7.41
CA GLN A 77 -7.49 22.38 -7.91
C GLN A 77 -8.49 21.65 -6.98
N ASP A 78 -8.09 21.35 -5.74
CA ASP A 78 -8.89 20.64 -4.74
C ASP A 78 -9.44 19.29 -5.24
N VAL A 79 -8.65 18.55 -6.03
CA VAL A 79 -9.10 17.29 -6.65
C VAL A 79 -9.59 16.27 -5.62
N VAL A 80 -8.95 16.19 -4.44
CA VAL A 80 -9.29 15.18 -3.43
C VAL A 80 -10.68 15.43 -2.88
N ARG A 81 -11.05 16.69 -2.61
CA ARG A 81 -12.40 17.06 -2.14
C ARG A 81 -13.50 16.73 -3.15
N ARG A 82 -13.16 16.65 -4.44
CA ARG A 82 -14.09 16.30 -5.52
C ARG A 82 -14.16 14.78 -5.76
N LEU A 83 -13.02 14.08 -5.65
CA LEU A 83 -12.95 12.63 -5.85
C LEU A 83 -13.41 11.83 -4.62
N ALA A 84 -13.13 12.29 -3.41
CA ALA A 84 -13.41 11.53 -2.19
C ALA A 84 -14.91 11.16 -2.05
N PRO A 85 -15.89 12.06 -2.30
CA PRO A 85 -17.30 11.70 -2.27
C PRO A 85 -17.68 10.67 -3.34
N LEU A 86 -16.95 10.61 -4.46
CA LEU A 86 -17.24 9.67 -5.55
C LEU A 86 -16.86 8.22 -5.21
N LEU A 87 -16.11 7.98 -4.13
CA LEU A 87 -15.87 6.64 -3.59
C LEU A 87 -17.17 5.93 -3.16
N ILE A 88 -18.21 6.68 -2.85
CA ILE A 88 -19.53 6.17 -2.44
C ILE A 88 -20.62 6.53 -3.46
N ASP A 89 -20.26 6.82 -4.71
CA ASP A 89 -21.23 7.01 -5.82
C ASP A 89 -21.96 5.69 -6.13
N ASP A 90 -23.22 5.75 -6.58
CA ASP A 90 -24.01 4.56 -6.92
C ASP A 90 -23.44 3.82 -8.14
N ASN A 91 -22.68 4.50 -9.00
CA ASN A 91 -22.07 3.92 -10.19
C ASN A 91 -20.66 3.37 -9.88
N ARG A 92 -20.49 2.05 -10.05
CA ARG A 92 -19.23 1.34 -9.82
C ARG A 92 -18.07 1.78 -10.71
N GLY A 93 -18.33 2.20 -11.95
CA GLY A 93 -17.29 2.74 -12.84
C GLY A 93 -16.74 4.07 -12.32
N ILE A 94 -17.61 4.91 -11.75
CA ILE A 94 -17.21 6.15 -11.07
C ILE A 94 -16.40 5.82 -9.81
N GLN A 95 -16.87 4.90 -8.98
CA GLN A 95 -16.15 4.45 -7.78
C GLN A 95 -14.73 3.95 -8.14
N GLU A 96 -14.62 3.10 -9.16
CA GLU A 96 -13.36 2.52 -9.61
C GLU A 96 -12.39 3.60 -10.11
N GLY A 97 -12.85 4.52 -10.96
CA GLY A 97 -12.05 5.63 -11.46
C GLY A 97 -11.62 6.59 -10.34
N ALA A 98 -12.51 6.91 -9.41
CA ALA A 98 -12.20 7.79 -8.29
C ALA A 98 -11.19 7.16 -7.33
N ALA A 99 -11.41 5.90 -6.95
CA ALA A 99 -10.50 5.15 -6.09
C ALA A 99 -9.13 4.98 -6.74
N GLY A 100 -9.08 4.61 -8.02
CA GLY A 100 -7.83 4.50 -8.79
C GLY A 100 -7.07 5.82 -8.88
N THR A 101 -7.76 6.94 -9.10
CA THR A 101 -7.13 8.26 -9.14
C THR A 101 -6.55 8.65 -7.79
N LEU A 102 -7.31 8.49 -6.69
CA LEU A 102 -6.86 8.78 -5.33
C LEU A 102 -5.69 7.89 -4.92
N ARG A 103 -5.76 6.59 -5.25
CA ARG A 103 -4.68 5.62 -5.03
C ARG A 103 -3.41 6.01 -5.75
N ASN A 104 -3.50 6.46 -7.00
CA ASN A 104 -2.33 6.94 -7.74
C ASN A 104 -1.80 8.28 -7.21
N LEU A 105 -2.66 9.19 -6.74
CA LEU A 105 -2.23 10.43 -6.08
C LEU A 105 -1.42 10.13 -4.82
N SER A 106 -1.92 9.25 -3.96
CA SER A 106 -1.21 8.85 -2.73
C SER A 106 0.13 8.18 -3.02
N LEU A 107 0.18 7.29 -4.03
CA LEU A 107 1.41 6.58 -4.42
C LEU A 107 2.44 7.52 -5.08
N GLY A 108 2.02 8.32 -6.06
CA GLY A 108 2.93 9.18 -6.83
C GLY A 108 3.35 10.45 -6.10
N GLY A 109 2.52 10.91 -5.15
CA GLY A 109 2.73 12.14 -4.38
C GLY A 109 3.60 11.95 -3.13
N GLY A 110 3.70 10.72 -2.64
CA GLY A 110 4.44 10.40 -1.41
C GLY A 110 3.75 10.92 -0.14
N PRO A 111 4.45 10.87 1.01
CA PRO A 111 3.84 11.07 2.32
C PRO A 111 3.13 12.42 2.50
N GLU A 112 3.73 13.50 2.00
CA GLU A 112 3.15 14.85 2.08
C GLU A 112 1.78 14.96 1.41
N VAL A 113 1.60 14.25 0.28
CA VAL A 113 0.32 14.23 -0.43
C VAL A 113 -0.69 13.39 0.32
N CYS A 114 -0.30 12.24 0.86
CA CYS A 114 -1.17 11.43 1.72
C CYS A 114 -1.68 12.22 2.93
N ILE A 115 -0.80 12.95 3.63
CA ILE A 115 -1.16 13.81 4.76
C ILE A 115 -2.18 14.87 4.31
N LYS A 116 -1.91 15.58 3.22
CA LYS A 116 -2.85 16.57 2.66
C LYS A 116 -4.19 15.96 2.26
N MET A 117 -4.20 14.74 1.73
CA MET A 117 -5.45 14.03 1.41
C MET A 117 -6.28 13.74 2.67
N VAL A 118 -5.63 13.34 3.76
CA VAL A 118 -6.27 13.13 5.07
C VAL A 118 -6.83 14.45 5.62
N GLU A 119 -6.08 15.55 5.53
CA GLU A 119 -6.56 16.90 5.90
C GLU A 119 -7.77 17.36 5.05
N GLN A 120 -7.88 16.86 3.82
CA GLN A 120 -9.03 17.09 2.93
C GLN A 120 -10.16 16.06 3.13
N ASP A 121 -10.16 15.32 4.24
CA ASP A 121 -11.21 14.40 4.68
C ASP A 121 -11.46 13.21 3.72
N VAL A 122 -10.41 12.72 3.04
CA VAL A 122 -10.54 11.51 2.18
C VAL A 122 -10.93 10.27 2.99
N MET A 123 -10.54 10.20 4.27
CA MET A 123 -10.74 9.03 5.12
C MET A 123 -12.22 8.76 5.42
N THR A 124 -13.06 9.79 5.52
CA THR A 124 -14.49 9.63 5.81
C THR A 124 -15.20 8.75 4.76
N PRO A 125 -15.22 9.09 3.46
CA PRO A 125 -15.81 8.22 2.45
C PRO A 125 -14.99 6.93 2.24
N LEU A 126 -13.66 6.98 2.38
CA LEU A 126 -12.81 5.79 2.19
C LEU A 126 -13.13 4.67 3.19
N THR A 127 -13.34 4.99 4.48
CA THR A 127 -13.65 3.95 5.48
C THR A 127 -14.95 3.21 5.15
N THR A 128 -15.93 3.91 4.59
CA THR A 128 -17.20 3.31 4.13
C THR A 128 -16.95 2.45 2.89
N PHE A 129 -16.22 2.97 1.92
CA PHE A 129 -15.90 2.30 0.67
C PHE A 129 -15.09 1.00 0.87
N VAL A 130 -14.14 0.98 1.80
CA VAL A 130 -13.36 -0.22 2.16
C VAL A 130 -14.28 -1.34 2.66
N ARG A 131 -15.17 -1.04 3.60
CA ARG A 131 -16.12 -2.04 4.15
C ARG A 131 -17.04 -2.57 3.05
N GLN A 132 -17.68 -1.67 2.31
CA GLN A 132 -18.58 -2.05 1.21
C GLN A 132 -17.89 -2.91 0.16
N SER A 133 -16.65 -2.59 -0.20
CA SER A 133 -15.90 -3.34 -1.21
C SER A 133 -15.51 -4.74 -0.73
N LEU A 134 -15.06 -4.87 0.52
CA LEU A 134 -14.70 -6.16 1.12
C LEU A 134 -15.93 -7.04 1.41
N ASP A 135 -17.03 -6.45 1.85
CA ASP A 135 -18.29 -7.15 2.11
C ASP A 135 -18.92 -7.63 0.80
N ALA A 136 -18.95 -6.78 -0.23
CA ALA A 136 -19.44 -7.16 -1.56
C ALA A 136 -18.60 -8.31 -2.14
N LEU A 137 -17.28 -8.29 -1.98
CA LEU A 137 -16.42 -9.36 -2.47
C LEU A 137 -16.59 -10.67 -1.69
N GLY A 138 -16.75 -10.59 -0.36
CA GLY A 138 -16.96 -11.76 0.51
C GLY A 138 -18.29 -12.48 0.21
N THR A 139 -19.35 -11.74 -0.07
CA THR A 139 -20.70 -12.29 -0.35
C THR A 139 -20.83 -12.93 -1.74
N ILE A 140 -20.05 -12.51 -2.74
CA ILE A 140 -20.08 -13.06 -4.11
C ILE A 140 -19.76 -14.56 -4.15
N ILE A 141 -19.08 -15.10 -3.15
CA ILE A 141 -18.60 -16.49 -3.16
C ILE A 141 -19.72 -17.47 -2.79
N GLU A 142 -20.78 -16.98 -2.14
CA GLU A 142 -21.95 -17.77 -1.78
C GLU A 142 -22.91 -17.97 -2.97
N SER A 143 -22.62 -17.40 -4.14
CA SER A 143 -23.43 -17.55 -5.36
C SER A 143 -22.56 -17.63 -6.61
N PRO A 144 -22.86 -18.49 -7.61
CA PRO A 144 -22.18 -18.44 -8.91
C PRO A 144 -22.58 -17.15 -9.66
N GLY A 145 -21.96 -16.03 -9.27
CA GLY A 145 -22.23 -14.70 -9.79
C GLY A 145 -21.57 -14.44 -11.14
N ASN A 146 -21.98 -13.35 -11.79
CA ASN A 146 -21.38 -12.87 -13.04
C ASN A 146 -19.86 -12.68 -12.87
N PRO A 147 -19.00 -13.32 -13.69
CA PRO A 147 -17.54 -13.21 -13.58
C PRO A 147 -17.04 -11.76 -13.72
N GLU A 148 -17.74 -10.93 -14.48
CA GLU A 148 -17.44 -9.50 -14.62
C GLU A 148 -17.69 -8.74 -13.31
N PHE A 149 -18.80 -9.04 -12.62
CA PHE A 149 -19.11 -8.45 -11.32
C PHE A 149 -18.09 -8.86 -10.25
N LYS A 150 -17.62 -10.11 -10.28
CA LYS A 150 -16.53 -10.56 -9.41
C LYS A 150 -15.25 -9.80 -9.71
N ARG A 151 -14.85 -9.67 -10.98
CA ARG A 151 -13.65 -8.91 -11.39
C ARG A 151 -13.74 -7.45 -10.93
N GLN A 152 -14.88 -6.79 -11.14
CA GLN A 152 -15.08 -5.40 -10.74
C GLN A 152 -15.04 -5.24 -9.22
N SER A 153 -15.70 -6.14 -8.47
CA SER A 153 -15.68 -6.10 -7.00
C SER A 153 -14.27 -6.34 -6.45
N THR A 154 -13.50 -7.25 -7.07
CA THR A 154 -12.08 -7.44 -6.75
C THR A 154 -11.29 -6.16 -7.04
N SER A 155 -11.50 -5.51 -8.19
CA SER A 155 -10.82 -4.25 -8.53
C SER A 155 -11.09 -3.16 -7.48
N LEU A 156 -12.36 -2.95 -7.12
CA LEU A 156 -12.75 -1.97 -6.09
C LEU A 156 -12.08 -2.26 -4.74
N ALA A 157 -12.08 -3.53 -4.31
CA ALA A 157 -11.44 -3.93 -3.05
C ALA A 157 -9.92 -3.67 -3.08
N ILE A 158 -9.24 -3.97 -4.19
CA ILE A 158 -7.81 -3.67 -4.36
C ILE A 158 -7.56 -2.17 -4.23
N GLN A 159 -8.31 -1.33 -4.97
CA GLN A 159 -8.11 0.12 -4.92
C GLN A 159 -8.40 0.68 -3.53
N ALA A 160 -9.47 0.22 -2.87
CA ALA A 160 -9.86 0.66 -1.54
C ALA A 160 -8.77 0.35 -0.49
N VAL A 161 -8.31 -0.90 -0.45
CA VAL A 161 -7.32 -1.35 0.53
C VAL A 161 -5.94 -0.77 0.25
N SER A 162 -5.52 -0.67 -1.03
CA SER A 162 -4.25 -0.02 -1.38
C SER A 162 -4.25 1.46 -1.02
N LEU A 163 -5.34 2.20 -1.28
CA LEU A 163 -5.44 3.59 -0.87
C LEU A 163 -5.40 3.73 0.65
N LEU A 164 -6.15 2.90 1.39
CA LEU A 164 -6.11 2.90 2.85
C LEU A 164 -4.70 2.64 3.38
N TRP A 165 -3.99 1.67 2.80
CA TRP A 165 -2.62 1.36 3.16
C TRP A 165 -1.69 2.56 2.97
N ASN A 166 -1.67 3.17 1.78
CA ASN A 166 -0.80 4.32 1.49
C ASN A 166 -1.02 5.48 2.47
N LEU A 167 -2.28 5.73 2.86
CA LEU A 167 -2.62 6.78 3.82
C LEU A 167 -2.18 6.43 5.24
N CYS A 168 -2.41 5.20 5.70
CA CYS A 168 -1.97 4.74 7.02
C CYS A 168 -0.44 4.69 7.14
N GLU A 169 0.28 4.36 6.07
CA GLU A 169 1.76 4.37 6.05
C GLU A 169 2.33 5.78 6.18
N SER A 170 1.59 6.79 5.73
CA SER A 170 2.07 8.17 5.68
C SER A 170 1.51 9.07 6.78
N SER A 171 0.52 8.62 7.57
CA SER A 171 -0.21 9.51 8.48
C SER A 171 -0.74 8.80 9.73
N ASP A 172 -0.22 9.20 10.90
CA ASP A 172 -0.75 8.79 12.21
C ASP A 172 -2.22 9.21 12.40
N VAL A 173 -2.64 10.30 11.76
CA VAL A 173 -4.05 10.73 11.78
C VAL A 173 -4.92 9.69 11.06
N ALA A 174 -4.46 9.15 9.93
CA ALA A 174 -5.14 8.07 9.23
C ALA A 174 -5.19 6.78 10.07
N VAL A 175 -4.09 6.40 10.73
CA VAL A 175 -4.07 5.26 11.67
C VAL A 175 -5.05 5.49 12.84
N GLY A 176 -5.10 6.70 13.38
CA GLY A 176 -6.07 7.07 14.42
C GLY A 176 -7.53 6.96 13.94
N ILE A 177 -7.82 7.37 12.70
CA ILE A 177 -9.16 7.21 12.09
C ILE A 177 -9.46 5.72 11.87
N PHE A 178 -8.50 4.96 11.34
CA PHE A 178 -8.59 3.52 11.13
C PHE A 178 -9.02 2.77 12.41
N ASN A 179 -8.36 3.08 13.54
CA ASN A 179 -8.69 2.51 14.85
C ASN A 179 -10.11 2.89 15.29
N ARG A 180 -10.46 4.18 15.25
CA ARG A 180 -11.80 4.67 15.66
C ARG A 180 -12.94 4.10 14.82
N GLN A 181 -12.66 3.86 13.53
CA GLN A 181 -13.62 3.30 12.59
C GLN A 181 -13.69 1.77 12.67
N GLY A 182 -12.81 1.10 13.43
CA GLY A 182 -12.85 -0.35 13.58
C GLY A 182 -12.62 -1.11 12.27
N LEU A 183 -11.67 -0.64 11.45
CA LEU A 183 -11.34 -1.28 10.17
C LEU A 183 -10.44 -2.53 10.31
N LEU A 184 -9.84 -2.74 11.48
CA LEU A 184 -8.94 -3.89 11.72
C LEU A 184 -9.61 -5.25 11.44
N PRO A 185 -10.81 -5.56 11.95
CA PRO A 185 -11.40 -6.89 11.77
C PRO A 185 -11.74 -7.22 10.31
N CYS A 186 -12.14 -6.23 9.50
CA CYS A 186 -12.46 -6.47 8.09
C CYS A 186 -11.19 -6.73 7.27
N LEU A 187 -10.08 -6.02 7.55
CA LEU A 187 -8.79 -6.32 6.92
C LEU A 187 -8.27 -7.70 7.33
N VAL A 188 -8.30 -8.07 8.61
CA VAL A 188 -7.89 -9.43 9.04
C VAL A 188 -8.73 -10.50 8.35
N SER A 189 -10.05 -10.28 8.24
CA SER A 189 -10.94 -11.22 7.54
C SER A 189 -10.60 -11.39 6.05
N SER A 190 -10.08 -10.33 5.41
CA SER A 190 -9.62 -10.37 4.02
C SER A 190 -8.35 -11.20 3.78
N LEU A 191 -7.70 -11.70 4.84
CA LEU A 191 -6.58 -12.64 4.73
C LEU A 191 -7.02 -14.10 4.49
N LYS A 192 -8.33 -14.39 4.56
CA LYS A 192 -8.87 -15.71 4.27
C LYS A 192 -8.79 -15.98 2.77
N THR A 193 -7.71 -16.62 2.32
CA THR A 193 -7.42 -16.87 0.89
C THR A 193 -8.40 -17.85 0.22
N ASP A 194 -9.19 -18.58 1.01
CA ASP A 194 -10.34 -19.35 0.52
C ASP A 194 -11.52 -18.47 0.08
N ILE A 195 -11.55 -17.21 0.53
CA ILE A 195 -12.57 -16.22 0.20
C ILE A 195 -11.94 -15.16 -0.71
N TYR A 196 -10.92 -14.47 -0.25
CA TYR A 196 -10.34 -13.34 -0.95
C TYR A 196 -9.14 -13.77 -1.80
N PRO A 197 -9.00 -13.27 -3.04
CA PRO A 197 -7.80 -13.53 -3.83
C PRO A 197 -6.58 -12.88 -3.17
N THR A 198 -5.39 -13.44 -3.41
CA THR A 198 -4.12 -12.91 -2.86
C THR A 198 -3.86 -11.46 -3.28
N THR A 199 -4.38 -11.04 -4.44
CA THR A 199 -4.33 -9.65 -4.91
C THR A 199 -5.04 -8.65 -3.98
N VAL A 200 -6.00 -9.10 -3.15
CA VAL A 200 -6.64 -8.30 -2.10
C VAL A 200 -5.97 -8.55 -0.74
N ALA A 201 -5.66 -9.82 -0.43
CA ALA A 201 -5.08 -10.20 0.85
C ALA A 201 -3.69 -9.57 1.09
N ILE A 202 -2.86 -9.42 0.06
CA ILE A 202 -1.52 -8.84 0.17
C ILE A 202 -1.57 -7.35 0.57
N PRO A 203 -2.28 -6.45 -0.16
CA PRO A 203 -2.45 -5.07 0.30
C PRO A 203 -3.08 -4.96 1.68
N ALA A 204 -4.00 -5.87 2.04
CA ALA A 204 -4.58 -5.89 3.38
C ALA A 204 -3.54 -6.25 4.45
N ALA A 205 -2.70 -7.27 4.19
CA ALA A 205 -1.63 -7.67 5.08
C ALA A 205 -0.54 -6.59 5.20
N GLN A 206 -0.23 -5.87 4.11
CA GLN A 206 0.66 -4.71 4.13
C GLN A 206 0.09 -3.59 5.00
N CYS A 207 -1.19 -3.26 4.82
CA CYS A 207 -1.87 -2.29 5.67
C CYS A 207 -1.86 -2.72 7.13
N LEU A 208 -2.17 -3.98 7.42
CA LEU A 208 -2.14 -4.54 8.78
C LEU A 208 -0.74 -4.47 9.40
N HIS A 209 0.31 -4.79 8.63
CA HIS A 209 1.68 -4.70 9.10
C HIS A 209 2.00 -3.26 9.54
N THR A 210 1.68 -2.28 8.70
CA THR A 210 1.82 -0.85 9.01
C THR A 210 1.01 -0.44 10.23
N VAL A 211 -0.30 -0.72 10.28
CA VAL A 211 -1.16 -0.21 11.37
C VAL A 211 -0.95 -0.92 12.70
N THR A 212 -0.20 -2.02 12.74
CA THR A 212 0.13 -2.75 13.98
C THR A 212 1.47 -2.33 14.58
N GLU A 213 2.32 -1.65 13.81
CA GLU A 213 3.56 -1.05 14.31
C GLU A 213 3.25 0.03 15.35
N ASP A 214 3.85 -0.09 16.54
CA ASP A 214 3.67 0.82 17.69
C ASP A 214 2.22 1.20 18.04
N ASN A 215 1.26 0.30 17.74
CA ASN A 215 -0.17 0.54 17.94
C ASN A 215 -0.77 -0.43 18.97
N ALA A 216 -0.76 -0.01 20.25
CA ALA A 216 -1.33 -0.77 21.35
C ALA A 216 -2.83 -1.07 21.17
N SER A 217 -3.60 -0.18 20.53
CA SER A 217 -5.03 -0.40 20.29
C SER A 217 -5.26 -1.56 19.33
N ALA A 218 -4.48 -1.65 18.25
CA ALA A 218 -4.54 -2.76 17.31
C ALA A 218 -4.08 -4.07 17.98
N ALA A 219 -2.99 -4.03 18.73
CA ALA A 219 -2.45 -5.19 19.44
C ALA A 219 -3.45 -5.78 20.44
N GLN A 220 -4.10 -4.94 21.24
CA GLN A 220 -5.13 -5.36 22.20
C GLN A 220 -6.36 -5.94 21.50
N LEU A 221 -6.81 -5.35 20.39
CA LEU A 221 -7.97 -5.85 19.64
C LEU A 221 -7.69 -7.22 19.00
N LEU A 222 -6.50 -7.44 18.45
CA LEU A 222 -6.10 -8.74 17.92
C LEU A 222 -6.01 -9.78 19.03
N CYS A 223 -5.23 -9.51 20.08
CA CYS A 223 -5.04 -10.47 21.18
C CYS A 223 -6.33 -10.75 21.97
N GLY A 224 -7.26 -9.79 22.00
CA GLY A 224 -8.56 -9.93 22.64
C GLY A 224 -9.59 -10.74 21.84
N SER A 225 -9.32 -11.07 20.58
CA SER A 225 -10.24 -11.80 19.70
C SER A 225 -9.64 -13.10 19.18
N SER A 226 -10.15 -14.23 19.70
CA SER A 226 -9.71 -15.57 19.28
C SER A 226 -9.90 -15.80 17.78
N ASP A 227 -10.96 -15.28 17.17
CA ASP A 227 -11.25 -15.49 15.75
C ASP A 227 -10.31 -14.70 14.83
N LEU A 228 -9.90 -13.49 15.25
CA LEU A 228 -8.90 -12.70 14.51
C LEU A 228 -7.53 -13.36 14.59
N MET A 229 -7.11 -13.81 15.78
CA MET A 229 -5.85 -14.54 15.96
C MET A 229 -5.81 -15.83 15.14
N LYS A 230 -6.88 -16.64 15.17
CA LYS A 230 -6.98 -17.86 14.33
C LYS A 230 -6.88 -17.55 12.84
N THR A 231 -7.42 -16.42 12.39
CA THR A 231 -7.32 -16.00 10.99
C THR A 231 -5.87 -15.66 10.63
N LEU A 232 -5.15 -14.95 11.49
CA LEU A 232 -3.72 -14.67 11.32
C LEU A 232 -2.88 -15.95 11.35
N GLU A 233 -3.14 -16.86 12.29
CA GLU A 233 -2.45 -18.16 12.37
C GLU A 233 -2.68 -19.01 11.11
N LYS A 234 -3.92 -19.07 10.60
CA LYS A 234 -4.25 -19.77 9.35
C LYS A 234 -3.52 -19.15 8.15
N SER A 235 -3.46 -17.81 8.07
CA SER A 235 -2.75 -17.09 7.01
C SER A 235 -1.23 -17.34 7.09
N LEU A 236 -0.65 -17.29 8.29
CA LEU A 236 0.77 -17.57 8.53
C LEU A 236 1.15 -18.99 8.10
N MET A 237 0.27 -19.95 8.38
CA MET A 237 0.49 -21.37 8.13
C MET A 237 -0.13 -21.86 6.82
N ALA A 238 -0.53 -20.94 5.94
CA ALA A 238 -1.14 -21.29 4.66
C ALA A 238 -0.19 -22.16 3.80
N ASP A 239 -0.81 -23.12 3.10
CA ASP A 239 -0.13 -23.95 2.12
C ASP A 239 0.22 -23.12 0.87
N GLY A 240 1.34 -23.47 0.23
CA GLY A 240 1.82 -22.79 -0.98
C GLY A 240 3.18 -22.12 -0.79
N THR A 241 3.93 -22.09 -1.88
CA THR A 241 5.29 -21.53 -1.96
C THR A 241 5.45 -20.60 -3.16
N THR A 242 4.35 -20.15 -3.74
CA THR A 242 4.37 -19.11 -4.78
C THR A 242 4.77 -17.77 -4.15
N SER A 243 5.37 -16.86 -4.92
CA SER A 243 5.90 -15.61 -4.40
C SER A 243 4.86 -14.76 -3.68
N ASP A 244 3.61 -14.75 -4.16
CA ASP A 244 2.49 -14.05 -3.55
C ASP A 244 2.11 -14.65 -2.18
N MET A 245 2.06 -15.98 -2.07
CA MET A 245 1.81 -16.68 -0.81
C MET A 245 2.96 -16.50 0.18
N LEU A 246 4.22 -16.56 -0.27
CA LEU A 246 5.38 -16.29 0.59
C LEU A 246 5.34 -14.86 1.13
N LEU A 247 5.03 -13.88 0.28
CA LEU A 247 4.88 -12.49 0.71
C LEU A 247 3.75 -12.34 1.74
N LEU A 248 2.57 -12.92 1.49
CA LEU A 248 1.45 -12.90 2.43
C LEU A 248 1.81 -13.50 3.80
N LYS A 249 2.53 -14.63 3.81
CA LYS A 249 2.96 -15.30 5.04
C LYS A 249 3.95 -14.45 5.82
N VAL A 250 4.92 -13.81 5.17
CA VAL A 250 5.89 -12.94 5.84
C VAL A 250 5.23 -11.66 6.36
N LEU A 251 4.29 -11.06 5.62
CA LEU A 251 3.51 -9.93 6.11
C LEU A 251 2.69 -10.30 7.35
N THR A 252 2.05 -11.47 7.33
CA THR A 252 1.33 -12.00 8.48
C THR A 252 2.27 -12.25 9.67
N ALA A 253 3.47 -12.75 9.41
CA ALA A 253 4.52 -12.91 10.41
C ALA A 253 4.94 -11.56 11.02
N GLY A 254 5.08 -10.53 10.18
CA GLY A 254 5.35 -9.15 10.61
C GLY A 254 4.24 -8.60 11.51
N VAL A 255 2.96 -8.77 11.14
CA VAL A 255 1.82 -8.38 11.97
C VAL A 255 1.88 -9.03 13.36
N LEU A 256 2.09 -10.34 13.40
CA LEU A 256 2.19 -11.10 14.65
C LEU A 256 3.42 -10.68 15.46
N TYR A 257 4.52 -10.37 14.78
CA TYR A 257 5.71 -9.85 15.42
C TYR A 257 5.46 -8.46 16.02
N ASN A 258 4.81 -7.53 15.32
CA ASN A 258 4.53 -6.18 15.82
C ASN A 258 3.74 -6.19 17.13
N ILE A 259 2.79 -7.12 17.29
CA ILE A 259 1.97 -7.23 18.50
C ILE A 259 2.56 -8.13 19.59
N ARG A 260 3.77 -8.68 19.39
CA ARG A 260 4.40 -9.72 20.23
C ARG A 260 4.35 -9.48 21.73
N TYR A 261 4.49 -8.23 22.18
CA TYR A 261 4.52 -7.88 23.60
C TYR A 261 3.14 -7.96 24.28
N THR A 262 2.05 -8.04 23.49
CA THR A 262 0.68 -8.19 23.99
C THR A 262 0.25 -9.67 24.04
N ILE A 263 1.00 -10.56 23.40
CA ILE A 263 0.67 -11.98 23.28
C ILE A 263 0.94 -12.69 24.62
N PRO A 264 0.01 -13.55 25.11
CA PRO A 264 0.22 -14.30 26.33
C PRO A 264 1.52 -15.14 26.29
N ALA A 265 2.28 -15.11 27.39
CA ALA A 265 3.58 -15.79 27.47
C ALA A 265 3.51 -17.31 27.21
N CYS A 266 2.36 -17.95 27.49
CA CYS A 266 2.14 -19.37 27.21
C CYS A 266 2.14 -19.70 25.72
N SER A 267 1.72 -18.77 24.86
CA SER A 267 1.59 -18.96 23.40
C SER A 267 2.74 -18.31 22.62
N PHE A 268 3.52 -17.44 23.27
CA PHE A 268 4.60 -16.69 22.63
C PHE A 268 5.68 -17.59 22.01
N ASN A 269 6.10 -18.66 22.69
CA ASN A 269 7.12 -19.57 22.16
C ASN A 269 6.66 -20.31 20.90
N GLU A 270 5.42 -20.79 20.89
CA GLU A 270 4.83 -21.49 19.73
C GLU A 270 4.71 -20.54 18.54
N LEU A 271 4.24 -19.32 18.78
CA LEU A 271 4.18 -18.29 17.74
C LEU A 271 5.56 -17.95 17.20
N LEU A 272 6.55 -17.75 18.07
CA LEU A 272 7.91 -17.41 17.65
C LEU A 272 8.51 -18.52 16.77
N GLN A 273 8.28 -19.78 17.13
CA GLN A 273 8.68 -20.92 16.30
C GLN A 273 7.98 -20.93 14.94
N ALA A 274 6.67 -20.66 14.91
CA ALA A 274 5.91 -20.59 13.67
C ALA A 274 6.40 -19.44 12.75
N VAL A 275 6.63 -18.27 13.33
CA VAL A 275 7.19 -17.12 12.62
C VAL A 275 8.57 -17.46 12.06
N VAL A 276 9.51 -17.91 12.89
CA VAL A 276 10.88 -18.24 12.45
C VAL A 276 10.86 -19.32 11.35
N LYS A 277 9.97 -20.30 11.44
CA LYS A 277 9.79 -21.32 10.40
C LYS A 277 9.38 -20.71 9.05
N VAL A 278 8.45 -19.76 9.05
CA VAL A 278 8.05 -19.04 7.82
C VAL A 278 9.19 -18.19 7.28
N LEU A 279 9.91 -17.47 8.14
CA LEU A 279 11.05 -16.65 7.72
C LEU A 279 12.14 -17.51 7.08
N ALA A 280 12.48 -18.65 7.70
CA ALA A 280 13.42 -19.62 7.15
C ALA A 280 12.96 -20.16 5.78
N GLN A 281 11.68 -20.53 5.65
CA GLN A 281 11.11 -21.01 4.39
C GLN A 281 11.28 -19.98 3.25
N VAL A 282 11.04 -18.69 3.53
CA VAL A 282 11.14 -17.63 2.51
C VAL A 282 12.59 -17.36 2.12
N LEU A 283 13.51 -17.40 3.08
CA LEU A 283 14.93 -17.17 2.87
C LEU A 283 15.63 -18.36 2.18
N ASP A 284 15.07 -19.56 2.27
CA ASP A 284 15.59 -20.76 1.58
C ASP A 284 15.29 -20.76 0.07
N VAL A 285 14.42 -19.86 -0.41
CA VAL A 285 14.11 -19.76 -1.85
C VAL A 285 15.29 -19.17 -2.61
N ASP A 286 15.84 -19.95 -3.54
CA ASP A 286 16.92 -19.50 -4.41
C ASP A 286 16.41 -18.50 -5.47
N CYS A 287 16.75 -17.22 -5.29
CA CYS A 287 16.44 -16.16 -6.22
C CYS A 287 17.08 -16.35 -7.60
N PHE A 288 18.24 -17.02 -7.70
CA PHE A 288 18.85 -17.32 -8.98
C PHE A 288 17.96 -18.24 -9.81
N ASP A 289 17.42 -19.29 -9.20
CA ASP A 289 16.52 -20.23 -9.88
C ASP A 289 15.24 -19.55 -10.36
N VAL A 290 14.67 -18.65 -9.56
CA VAL A 290 13.46 -17.91 -9.92
C VAL A 290 13.73 -16.93 -11.06
N ILE A 291 14.82 -16.14 -10.98
CA ILE A 291 15.19 -15.17 -12.01
C ILE A 291 15.60 -15.87 -13.31
N SER A 292 16.32 -16.99 -13.22
CA SER A 292 16.78 -17.74 -14.40
C SER A 292 15.61 -18.31 -15.21
N LYS A 293 14.51 -18.69 -14.56
CA LYS A 293 13.27 -19.11 -15.23
C LYS A 293 12.56 -17.99 -15.99
N LEU A 294 12.92 -16.73 -15.76
CA LEU A 294 12.40 -15.57 -16.48
C LEU A 294 13.25 -15.18 -17.69
N LEU A 295 14.37 -15.86 -17.95
CA LEU A 295 15.22 -15.54 -19.11
C LEU A 295 14.80 -16.35 -20.33
N PRO A 296 14.87 -15.77 -21.54
CA PRO A 296 15.38 -14.42 -21.85
C PRO A 296 14.35 -13.30 -21.69
N GLU A 297 13.05 -13.62 -21.59
CA GLU A 297 11.97 -12.62 -21.56
C GLU A 297 11.27 -12.55 -20.19
N PRO A 298 11.38 -11.43 -19.47
CA PRO A 298 10.86 -11.31 -18.12
C PRO A 298 9.34 -11.04 -18.14
N THR A 299 8.57 -12.10 -18.40
CA THR A 299 7.10 -12.04 -18.46
C THR A 299 6.42 -11.97 -17.09
N LYS A 300 7.16 -12.21 -16.00
CA LYS A 300 6.65 -12.26 -14.61
C LYS A 300 7.56 -11.56 -13.60
N ILE A 301 7.95 -10.32 -13.90
CA ILE A 301 8.81 -9.51 -13.00
C ILE A 301 8.16 -9.32 -11.62
N GLU A 302 6.84 -9.19 -11.58
CA GLU A 302 6.06 -9.02 -10.35
C GLU A 302 6.27 -10.19 -9.37
N ASP A 303 6.40 -11.43 -9.86
CA ASP A 303 6.67 -12.61 -9.02
C ASP A 303 8.05 -12.51 -8.35
N VAL A 304 9.05 -11.98 -9.06
CA VAL A 304 10.38 -11.76 -8.49
C VAL A 304 10.35 -10.60 -7.49
N GLN A 305 9.65 -9.52 -7.79
CA GLN A 305 9.50 -8.39 -6.87
C GLN A 305 8.82 -8.83 -5.57
N MET A 306 7.74 -9.62 -5.65
CA MET A 306 7.08 -10.17 -4.47
C MET A 306 8.00 -11.04 -3.62
N LEU A 307 8.80 -11.92 -4.26
CA LEU A 307 9.76 -12.76 -3.55
C LEU A 307 10.86 -11.92 -2.87
N LEU A 308 11.43 -10.95 -3.58
CA LEU A 308 12.47 -10.08 -3.03
C LEU A 308 11.94 -9.25 -1.86
N ASN A 309 10.73 -8.73 -1.98
CA ASN A 309 10.06 -8.02 -0.87
C ASN A 309 9.84 -8.94 0.33
N ALA A 310 9.41 -10.18 0.09
CA ALA A 310 9.22 -11.18 1.16
C ALA A 310 10.55 -11.50 1.86
N GLN A 311 11.64 -11.69 1.11
CA GLN A 311 12.97 -11.94 1.68
C GLN A 311 13.52 -10.73 2.45
N GLN A 312 13.34 -9.52 1.91
CA GLN A 312 13.75 -8.29 2.59
C GLN A 312 13.04 -8.15 3.94
N LEU A 313 11.71 -8.29 3.95
CA LEU A 313 10.93 -8.19 5.19
C LEU A 313 11.28 -9.34 6.15
N ALA A 314 11.56 -10.54 5.65
CA ALA A 314 11.97 -11.65 6.50
C ALA A 314 13.32 -11.39 7.21
N LEU A 315 14.29 -10.82 6.48
CA LEU A 315 15.57 -10.41 7.06
C LEU A 315 15.40 -9.29 8.09
N GLU A 316 14.53 -8.32 7.82
CA GLU A 316 14.23 -7.23 8.75
C GLU A 316 13.65 -7.77 10.06
N ILE A 317 12.63 -8.63 9.98
CA ILE A 317 12.03 -9.25 11.16
C ILE A 317 13.07 -10.08 11.94
N LEU A 318 13.88 -10.91 11.28
CA LEU A 318 14.94 -11.68 11.94
C LEU A 318 15.99 -10.79 12.59
N SER A 319 16.38 -9.70 11.93
CA SER A 319 17.30 -8.72 12.48
C SER A 319 16.73 -8.13 13.77
N ASN A 320 15.46 -7.70 13.75
CA ASN A 320 14.78 -7.15 14.91
C ASN A 320 14.61 -8.16 16.05
N MET A 321 14.50 -9.46 15.74
CA MET A 321 14.47 -10.53 16.75
C MET A 321 15.83 -10.74 17.42
N CYS A 322 16.91 -10.75 16.63
CA CYS A 322 18.27 -11.00 17.12
C CYS A 322 18.90 -9.76 17.78
N CYS A 323 18.48 -8.57 17.36
CA CYS A 323 18.99 -7.28 17.80
C CYS A 323 17.83 -6.42 18.32
N PRO A 324 17.23 -6.76 19.48
CA PRO A 324 16.20 -5.92 20.06
C PRO A 324 16.80 -4.56 20.42
N ASP A 325 16.22 -3.48 19.90
CA ASP A 325 16.58 -2.11 20.28
C ASP A 325 16.52 -1.96 21.81
N GLY A 326 17.70 -1.96 22.44
CA GLY A 326 17.80 -1.90 23.90
C GLY A 326 19.00 -2.58 24.57
N LYS A 327 19.81 -3.42 23.89
CA LYS A 327 21.05 -3.98 24.51
C LYS A 327 22.23 -4.17 23.54
N LEU A 328 22.70 -3.07 22.97
CA LEU A 328 24.14 -2.87 22.75
C LEU A 328 24.63 -1.76 23.67
N GLN A 329 24.55 -1.99 24.99
CA GLN A 329 25.52 -1.36 25.87
C GLN A 329 26.86 -2.01 25.57
N ILE A 330 27.66 -1.33 24.75
CA ILE A 330 29.10 -1.50 24.69
C ILE A 330 29.63 -1.09 26.07
N SER A 331 29.56 -1.98 27.05
CA SER A 331 30.09 -1.76 28.41
C SER A 331 30.74 -3.02 28.99
N SER A 332 31.48 -3.77 28.18
CA SER A 332 32.27 -4.90 28.68
C SER A 332 33.58 -5.18 27.94
N PHE A 333 34.10 -4.27 27.12
CA PHE A 333 35.46 -4.38 26.53
C PHE A 333 36.50 -3.40 27.09
N SER A 334 36.28 -2.84 28.29
CA SER A 334 37.25 -1.96 28.96
C SER A 334 37.62 -2.37 30.39
N LYS A 335 37.43 -3.64 30.75
CA LYS A 335 38.02 -4.21 31.98
C LYS A 335 38.66 -5.57 31.73
N MET A 336 39.78 -5.56 31.01
CA MET A 336 40.82 -6.57 31.18
C MET A 336 42.17 -6.00 30.74
N ASN A 337 42.73 -5.18 31.62
CA ASN A 337 44.17 -4.92 31.72
C ASN A 337 44.50 -5.03 33.22
N ILE A 338 44.95 -6.20 33.63
CA ILE A 338 46.12 -6.52 34.48
C ILE A 338 46.39 -8.01 34.25
#